data_AF-A0A848IJQ6-F1
#
_entry.id   AF-A0A848IJQ6-F1
#
_cell.length_a   1.000
_cell.length_b   1.000
_cell.length_c   1.000
_cell.angle_alpha   90.00
_cell.angle_beta   90.00
_cell.angle_gamma   90.00
#
_symmetry.space_group_name_H-M   'P 1'
#
loop_
_entity.id
_entity.type
_entity.pdbx_description
1 polymer ?
#
loop_
_entity_poly.entity_id
_entity_poly.type
_entity_poly.pdbx_seq_one_letter_code
_entity_poly.pdbx_strand_id
1 'polypeptide(L)'
;MAYSCSDFADGVLDCLVTCGALSADAVPADDPEGQANLVLVAIHAMNRSMLASRFVSELLAGVESVGAIADEYGVAVLSLLFYLQAAINNGTVVEVAEAEIGAVALVRTLPSADEWMKYVSIT
;
A
#
# COMPACT_ATOMS: atom_id res chain seq x y z
N MET A 1 22.07 1.50 -34.28
CA MET A 1 22.59 1.53 -32.90
C MET A 1 21.99 0.36 -32.17
N ALA A 2 22.79 -0.42 -31.44
CA ALA A 2 22.30 -1.52 -30.62
C ALA A 2 21.88 -0.94 -29.26
N TYR A 3 20.70 -1.32 -28.78
CA TYR A 3 20.22 -0.95 -27.45
C TYR A 3 21.09 -1.62 -26.39
N SER A 4 21.65 -0.84 -25.48
CA SER A 4 22.61 -1.28 -24.46
C SER A 4 21.95 -1.46 -23.09
N CYS A 5 22.67 -2.08 -22.15
CA CYS A 5 22.18 -2.22 -20.78
C CYS A 5 22.05 -0.87 -20.05
N SER A 6 22.86 0.13 -20.39
CA SER A 6 22.71 1.49 -19.85
C SER A 6 21.45 2.16 -20.40
N ASP A 7 21.16 2.00 -21.70
CA ASP A 7 19.92 2.56 -22.28
C ASP A 7 18.66 1.96 -21.62
N PHE A 8 18.73 0.69 -21.21
CA PHE A 8 17.67 0.05 -20.43
C PHE A 8 17.55 0.63 -19.01
N ALA A 9 18.67 0.75 -18.29
CA ALA A 9 18.67 1.28 -16.93
C ALA A 9 18.13 2.71 -16.89
N ASP A 10 18.59 3.57 -17.79
CA ASP A 10 18.14 4.96 -17.91
C ASP A 10 16.65 5.03 -18.24
N GLY A 11 16.16 4.19 -19.16
CA GLY A 11 14.75 4.13 -19.51
C GLY A 11 13.84 3.68 -18.36
N VAL A 12 14.30 2.74 -17.53
CA VAL A 12 13.56 2.31 -16.33
C VAL A 12 13.52 3.42 -15.28
N LEU A 13 14.64 4.09 -15.03
CA LEU A 13 14.71 5.20 -14.07
C LEU A 13 13.82 6.37 -14.50
N ASP A 14 13.88 6.76 -15.79
CA ASP A 14 13.05 7.82 -16.35
C ASP A 14 11.55 7.50 -16.25
N CYS A 15 11.16 6.25 -16.51
CA CYS A 15 9.79 5.78 -16.33
C CYS A 15 9.33 5.92 -14.87
N LEU A 16 10.14 5.49 -13.90
CA LEU A 16 9.78 5.57 -12.48
C LEU A 16 9.71 7.01 -11.97
N VAL A 17 10.58 7.91 -12.49
CA VAL A 17 10.49 9.35 -12.23
C VAL A 17 9.21 9.94 -12.83
N THR A 18 8.88 9.60 -14.07
CA THR A 18 7.67 10.06 -14.76
C THR A 18 6.40 9.61 -14.05
N CYS A 19 6.38 8.38 -13.51
CA CYS A 19 5.27 7.87 -12.70
C CYS A 19 5.23 8.47 -11.29
N GLY A 20 6.19 9.30 -10.89
CA GLY A 20 6.30 9.88 -9.55
C GLY A 20 6.71 8.88 -8.47
N ALA A 21 7.17 7.69 -8.85
CA ALA A 21 7.63 6.65 -7.92
C ALA A 21 9.04 6.93 -7.38
N LEU A 22 9.84 7.68 -8.13
CA LEU A 22 11.14 8.20 -7.71
C LEU A 22 11.20 9.72 -7.91
N SER A 23 11.95 10.40 -7.06
CA SER A 23 12.38 11.78 -7.34
C SER A 23 13.62 11.76 -8.21
N ALA A 24 13.68 12.60 -9.25
CA ALA A 24 14.87 12.73 -10.09
C ALA A 24 16.13 13.09 -9.26
N ASP A 25 15.96 13.91 -8.23
CA ASP A 25 17.04 14.34 -7.34
C ASP A 25 17.58 13.22 -6.44
N ALA A 26 16.83 12.12 -6.30
CA ALA A 26 17.21 10.99 -5.47
C ALA A 26 18.04 9.94 -6.23
N VAL A 27 18.15 10.05 -7.57
CA VAL A 27 18.86 9.06 -8.39
C VAL A 27 20.37 9.37 -8.36
N PRO A 28 21.20 8.50 -7.78
CA PRO A 28 22.64 8.74 -7.72
C PRO A 28 23.25 8.58 -9.12
N ALA A 29 24.12 9.52 -9.50
CA ALA A 29 24.89 9.43 -10.73
C ALA A 29 26.00 8.38 -10.58
N ASP A 30 26.26 7.62 -11.65
CA ASP A 30 27.36 6.66 -11.75
C ASP A 30 27.40 5.59 -10.63
N ASP A 31 26.24 5.27 -10.03
CA ASP A 31 26.10 4.23 -9.01
C ASP A 31 25.00 3.22 -9.39
N PRO A 32 25.32 2.21 -10.21
CA PRO A 32 24.34 1.22 -10.66
C PRO A 32 23.73 0.40 -9.52
N GLU A 33 24.47 0.16 -8.42
CA GLU A 33 23.96 -0.59 -7.28
C GLU A 33 22.94 0.24 -6.50
N GLY A 34 23.26 1.51 -6.21
CA GLY A 34 22.34 2.46 -5.58
C GLY A 34 21.09 2.70 -6.42
N GLN A 35 21.23 2.84 -7.75
CA GLN A 35 20.10 2.95 -8.68
C GLN A 35 19.22 1.71 -8.65
N ALA A 36 19.80 0.50 -8.71
CA ALA A 36 19.04 -0.74 -8.64
C ALA A 36 18.26 -0.87 -7.33
N ASN A 37 18.89 -0.52 -6.19
CA ASN A 37 18.21 -0.55 -4.90
C ASN A 37 17.04 0.45 -4.85
N LEU A 38 17.20 1.67 -5.37
CA LEU A 38 16.10 2.64 -5.46
C LEU A 38 14.94 2.14 -6.32
N VAL A 39 15.24 1.54 -7.46
CA VAL A 39 14.24 0.92 -8.34
C VAL A 39 13.45 -0.15 -7.59
N LEU A 40 14.13 -1.05 -6.87
CA LEU A 40 13.47 -2.11 -6.08
C LEU A 40 12.58 -1.52 -4.98
N VAL A 41 13.05 -0.50 -4.27
CA VAL A 41 12.27 0.20 -3.24
C VAL A 41 11.03 0.85 -3.85
N ALA A 42 11.16 1.52 -4.99
CA ALA A 42 10.05 2.15 -5.70
C ALA A 42 9.00 1.12 -6.16
N ILE A 43 9.43 -0.01 -6.73
CA ILE A 43 8.53 -1.09 -7.15
C ILE A 43 7.75 -1.66 -5.95
N HIS A 44 8.43 -1.91 -4.82
CA HIS A 44 7.74 -2.35 -3.61
C HIS A 44 6.74 -1.31 -3.09
N ALA A 45 7.10 -0.03 -3.10
CA ALA A 45 6.19 1.05 -2.71
C ALA A 45 4.95 1.11 -3.61
N MET A 46 5.13 1.05 -4.94
CA MET A 46 4.03 1.01 -5.89
C MET A 46 3.11 -0.20 -5.69
N ASN A 47 3.68 -1.37 -5.45
CA ASN A 47 2.90 -2.58 -5.14
C ASN A 47 2.05 -2.38 -3.88
N ARG A 48 2.61 -1.77 -2.82
CA ARG A 48 1.85 -1.45 -1.60
C ARG A 48 0.73 -0.44 -1.84
N SER A 49 0.95 0.58 -2.66
CA SER A 49 -0.11 1.53 -3.03
C SER A 49 -1.24 0.86 -3.82
N MET A 50 -0.90 -0.08 -4.71
CA MET A 50 -1.89 -0.92 -5.39
C MET A 50 -2.69 -1.77 -4.40
N LEU A 51 -2.03 -2.42 -3.43
CA LEU A 51 -2.69 -3.20 -2.38
C LEU A 51 -3.63 -2.33 -1.53
N ALA A 52 -3.19 -1.15 -1.12
CA ALA A 52 -4.00 -0.22 -0.34
C ALA A 52 -5.23 0.26 -1.14
N SER A 53 -5.08 0.51 -2.43
CA SER A 53 -6.19 0.85 -3.33
C SER A 53 -7.18 -0.31 -3.50
N ARG A 54 -6.69 -1.55 -3.61
CA ARG A 54 -7.53 -2.75 -3.68
C ARG A 54 -8.31 -2.95 -2.38
N PHE A 55 -7.68 -2.76 -1.23
CA PHE A 55 -8.36 -2.83 0.08
C PHE A 55 -9.54 -1.86 0.15
N VAL A 56 -9.34 -0.59 -0.22
CA VAL A 56 -10.42 0.41 -0.23
C VAL A 56 -11.52 0.02 -1.23
N SER A 57 -11.14 -0.50 -2.39
CA SER A 57 -12.10 -0.92 -3.41
C SER A 57 -12.96 -2.09 -2.95
N GLU A 58 -12.36 -3.08 -2.27
CA GLU A 58 -13.09 -4.19 -1.65
C GLU A 58 -14.04 -3.71 -0.54
N LEU A 59 -13.56 -2.80 0.33
CA LEU A 59 -14.36 -2.22 1.39
C LEU A 59 -15.57 -1.48 0.83
N LEU A 60 -15.37 -0.58 -0.14
CA LEU A 60 -16.43 0.21 -0.76
C LEU A 60 -17.41 -0.62 -1.59
N ALA A 61 -16.98 -1.78 -2.11
CA ALA A 61 -17.88 -2.71 -2.79
C ALA A 61 -18.78 -3.48 -1.80
N GLY A 62 -18.34 -3.64 -0.55
CA GLY A 62 -19.06 -4.35 0.51
C GLY A 62 -20.03 -3.50 1.32
N VAL A 63 -20.03 -2.19 1.13
CA VAL A 63 -20.86 -1.25 1.92
C VAL A 63 -21.59 -0.27 1.01
N GLU A 64 -22.76 0.22 1.45
CA GLU A 64 -23.51 1.23 0.71
C GLU A 64 -22.77 2.59 0.68
N SER A 65 -22.15 2.97 1.79
CA SER A 65 -21.36 4.19 1.91
C SER A 65 -20.34 4.09 3.05
N VAL A 66 -19.35 4.98 3.06
CA VAL A 66 -18.41 5.11 4.19
C VAL A 66 -19.14 5.46 5.49
N GLY A 67 -20.23 6.24 5.42
CA GLY A 67 -21.05 6.59 6.58
C GLY A 67 -21.76 5.36 7.17
N ALA A 68 -22.23 4.44 6.32
CA ALA A 68 -22.88 3.21 6.75
C ALA A 68 -21.95 2.34 7.63
N ILE A 69 -20.63 2.39 7.41
CA ILE A 69 -19.67 1.72 8.29
C ILE A 69 -19.72 2.29 9.71
N ALA A 70 -19.76 3.62 9.84
CA ALA A 70 -19.82 4.26 11.15
C ALA A 70 -21.17 4.00 11.84
N ASP A 71 -22.26 3.94 11.08
CA ASP A 71 -23.60 3.66 11.61
C ASP A 71 -23.75 2.20 12.08
N GLU A 72 -23.19 1.23 11.34
CA GLU A 72 -23.32 -0.20 11.62
C GLU A 72 -22.25 -0.74 12.59
N TYR A 73 -21.00 -0.30 12.43
CA TYR A 73 -19.85 -0.81 13.18
C TYR A 73 -19.23 0.20 14.15
N GLY A 74 -19.63 1.47 14.07
CA GLY A 74 -19.11 2.54 14.91
C GLY A 74 -17.93 3.31 14.31
N VAL A 75 -17.75 4.55 14.76
CA VAL A 75 -16.68 5.46 14.28
C VAL A 75 -15.28 4.90 14.53
N ALA A 76 -15.06 4.18 15.64
CA ALA A 76 -13.77 3.57 15.96
C ALA A 76 -13.34 2.55 14.89
N VAL A 77 -14.28 1.72 14.41
CA VAL A 77 -14.03 0.76 13.32
C VAL A 77 -13.70 1.50 12.04
N LEU A 78 -14.43 2.55 11.71
CA LEU A 78 -14.13 3.37 10.54
C LEU A 78 -12.71 3.96 10.60
N SER A 79 -12.31 4.53 11.73
CA SER A 79 -10.95 5.05 11.94
C SER A 79 -9.89 3.96 11.77
N LEU A 80 -10.14 2.76 12.29
CA LEU A 80 -9.22 1.64 12.15
C LEU A 80 -9.02 1.22 10.70
N LEU A 81 -10.07 1.24 9.87
CA LEU A 81 -9.96 0.95 8.44
C LEU A 81 -9.07 1.96 7.70
N PHE A 82 -9.11 3.24 8.09
CA PHE A 82 -8.18 4.25 7.57
C PHE A 82 -6.74 3.98 8.01
N TYR A 83 -6.52 3.63 9.27
CA TYR A 83 -5.19 3.24 9.74
C TYR A 83 -4.68 1.98 9.04
N LEU A 84 -5.55 1.02 8.77
CA LEU A 84 -5.20 -0.20 8.05
C LEU A 84 -4.81 0.09 6.61
N GLN A 85 -5.56 0.95 5.91
CA GLN A 85 -5.18 1.42 4.57
C GLN A 85 -3.80 2.09 4.57
N ALA A 86 -3.52 2.94 5.57
CA ALA A 86 -2.22 3.58 5.72
C ALA A 86 -1.11 2.56 6.02
N ALA A 87 -1.37 1.58 6.87
CA ALA A 87 -0.43 0.52 7.22
C ALA A 87 -0.07 -0.36 6.01
N ILE A 88 -1.06 -0.72 5.19
CA ILE A 88 -0.83 -1.43 3.92
C ILE A 88 0.08 -0.59 3.01
N ASN A 89 -0.23 0.70 2.83
CA ASN A 89 0.54 1.59 1.97
C ASN A 89 1.99 1.78 2.47
N ASN A 90 2.19 1.86 3.78
CA ASN A 90 3.48 2.08 4.41
C ASN A 90 4.27 0.79 4.67
N GLY A 91 3.64 -0.38 4.54
CA GLY A 91 4.23 -1.66 4.90
C GLY A 91 4.44 -1.84 6.40
N THR A 92 3.58 -1.25 7.22
CA THR A 92 3.60 -1.33 8.70
C THR A 92 2.41 -2.15 9.19
N VAL A 93 2.25 -2.31 10.51
CA VAL A 93 1.07 -2.97 11.09
C VAL A 93 0.23 -1.97 11.88
N VAL A 94 -1.08 -2.20 11.94
CA VAL A 94 -1.98 -1.56 12.91
C VAL A 94 -2.09 -2.47 14.13
N GLU A 95 -1.87 -1.90 15.31
CA GLU A 95 -2.19 -2.57 16.57
C GLU A 95 -3.66 -2.38 16.89
N VAL A 96 -4.34 -3.49 17.16
CA VAL A 96 -5.77 -3.51 17.45
C VAL A 96 -5.96 -4.11 18.83
N ALA A 97 -6.51 -3.30 19.75
CA ALA A 97 -6.84 -3.80 21.07
C ALA A 97 -8.00 -4.81 20.98
N GLU A 98 -8.08 -5.73 21.94
CA GLU A 98 -9.18 -6.71 22.00
C GLU A 98 -10.58 -6.04 22.02
N ALA A 99 -10.69 -4.83 22.58
CA ALA A 99 -11.92 -4.03 22.59
C ALA A 99 -12.36 -3.54 21.19
N GLU A 100 -11.47 -3.55 20.20
CA GLU A 100 -11.67 -3.02 18.84
C GLU A 100 -11.81 -4.15 17.79
N ILE A 101 -11.96 -5.40 18.25
CA ILE A 101 -12.00 -6.60 17.39
C ILE A 101 -13.15 -6.61 16.38
N GLY A 102 -14.17 -5.77 16.56
CA GLY A 102 -15.26 -5.58 15.60
C GLY A 102 -14.75 -5.16 14.21
N ALA A 103 -13.67 -4.36 14.17
CA ALA A 103 -13.04 -3.99 12.90
C ALA A 103 -12.35 -5.19 12.22
N VAL A 104 -11.73 -6.07 13.02
CA VAL A 104 -11.12 -7.31 12.52
C VAL A 104 -12.18 -8.24 11.93
N ALA A 105 -13.37 -8.30 12.55
CA ALA A 105 -14.48 -9.08 12.03
C ALA A 105 -14.91 -8.60 10.63
N LEU A 106 -15.03 -7.29 10.43
CA LEU A 106 -15.34 -6.70 9.13
C LEU A 106 -14.22 -6.96 8.10
N VAL A 107 -12.96 -6.77 8.45
CA VAL A 107 -11.83 -7.04 7.53
C VAL A 107 -11.81 -8.50 7.08
N ARG A 108 -12.20 -9.43 7.95
CA ARG A 108 -12.29 -10.87 7.65
C ARG A 108 -13.42 -11.25 6.69
N THR A 109 -14.40 -10.38 6.45
CA THR A 109 -15.45 -10.65 5.45
C THR A 109 -15.04 -10.23 4.04
N LEU A 110 -13.95 -9.48 3.90
CA LEU A 110 -13.49 -8.98 2.61
C LEU A 110 -12.92 -10.10 1.73
N PRO A 111 -13.03 -10.00 0.39
CA PRO A 111 -12.55 -11.01 -0.54
C PRO A 111 -11.09 -11.41 -0.35
N SER A 112 -10.21 -10.44 -0.05
CA SER A 112 -8.79 -10.66 0.18
C SER A 112 -8.41 -10.58 1.67
N ALA A 113 -9.29 -11.00 2.57
CA ALA A 113 -9.08 -10.93 4.02
C ALA A 113 -7.69 -11.41 4.47
N ASP A 114 -7.21 -12.55 3.98
CA ASP A 114 -5.90 -13.11 4.33
C ASP A 114 -4.73 -12.17 3.98
N GLU A 115 -4.88 -11.33 2.94
CA GLU A 115 -3.87 -10.33 2.59
C GLU A 115 -3.89 -9.16 3.58
N TRP A 116 -5.08 -8.68 3.94
CA TRP A 116 -5.25 -7.52 4.82
C TRP A 116 -4.86 -7.84 6.26
N MET A 117 -5.13 -9.07 6.70
CA MET A 117 -4.79 -9.53 8.05
C MET A 117 -3.28 -9.58 8.33
N LYS A 118 -2.41 -9.57 7.30
CA LYS A 118 -0.95 -9.44 7.49
C LYS A 118 -0.52 -8.10 8.10
N TYR A 119 -1.39 -7.09 7.99
CA TYR A 119 -1.15 -5.73 8.44
C TYR A 119 -1.85 -5.43 9.78
N VAL A 120 -2.38 -6.45 10.45
CA VAL A 120 -3.10 -6.35 11.73
C VAL A 120 -2.35 -7.14 12.80
N SER A 121 -2.02 -6.49 13.91
CA SER A 121 -1.51 -7.13 15.12
C SER A 121 -2.54 -6.97 16.24
N ILE A 122 -2.98 -8.07 16.84
CA ILE A 122 -3.91 -8.04 17.97
C ILE A 122 -3.10 -8.06 19.26
N THR A 123 -3.35 -7.09 20.14
CA THR A 123 -2.60 -6.87 21.38
C THR A 123 -3.51 -6.89 22.60
#